data_AF-I0H872-F1
#
_entry.id   AF-I0H872-F1
#
_cell.length_a   1.000
_cell.length_b   1.000
_cell.length_c   1.000
_cell.angle_alpha   90.00
_cell.angle_beta   90.00
_cell.angle_gamma   90.00
#
_symmetry.space_group_name_H-M   'P 1'
#
loop_
_entity.id
_entity.type
_entity.pdbx_description
1 polymer ?
#
loop_
_entity_poly.entity_id
_entity_poly.type
_entity_poly.pdbx_seq_one_letter_code
_entity_poly.pdbx_strand_id
1 'polypeptide(L)'
;MVDGGDEITGDQLRRIEAAILDAYRSTDDLERLLLFFLNRRLSHHADLRRPLPMVVFQLIQAAESEGWLRSLIQSAVADRPGNGMMQALAEPSGPAAPDDHRMLDTAFFDLDPIKRAIVAAKRRDRGRVLGFGLHSAEESVVRKLCSWLPHCLGETECKYWLSLRPDMGTVDYQLKQILDYRPDLDLANVVCPILIDGASAPAVAAFWDGIRGHFGAHEFTFVALFVNVGGRPGDYPDGVVALPAPAADETDLTLWAQQIVSRKGWPPMLADFWATKIAGQCASGDDLDMRRLFEAMDRSIRDFRRAPVEFRQHLEEWGSRADPSPC
;
A
#
# COMPACT_ATOMS: atom_id res chain seq x y z
N MET A 1 -8.85 10.50 14.15
CA MET A 1 -8.23 9.26 13.68
C MET A 1 -8.00 9.46 12.20
N VAL A 2 -6.75 9.71 11.81
CA VAL A 2 -6.37 9.99 10.42
C VAL A 2 -5.28 9.01 10.04
N ASP A 3 -5.54 8.32 8.95
CA ASP A 3 -4.72 7.30 8.30
C ASP A 3 -3.49 7.99 7.69
N GLY A 4 -2.29 7.53 8.06
CA GLY A 4 -1.04 8.12 7.58
C GLY A 4 -0.70 7.61 6.18
N GLY A 5 -1.47 8.02 5.17
CA GLY A 5 -0.97 8.08 3.80
C GLY A 5 0.20 9.07 3.74
N ASP A 6 1.04 9.01 2.73
CA ASP A 6 2.02 10.08 2.44
C ASP A 6 1.24 11.40 2.23
N GLU A 7 0.91 12.09 3.32
CA GLU A 7 0.22 13.37 3.29
C GLU A 7 1.13 14.34 2.56
N ILE A 8 0.63 14.88 1.45
CA ILE A 8 1.32 15.89 0.69
C ILE A 8 1.54 17.08 1.61
N THR A 9 2.81 17.43 1.85
CA THR A 9 3.11 18.63 2.62
C THR A 9 2.56 19.86 1.89
N GLY A 10 2.18 20.91 2.62
CA GLY A 10 1.68 22.15 2.00
C GLY A 10 2.64 22.75 0.97
N ASP A 11 3.96 22.52 1.10
CA ASP A 11 4.96 22.92 0.11
C ASP A 11 4.92 22.08 -1.16
N GLN A 12 4.74 20.76 -1.05
CA GLN A 12 4.57 19.90 -2.21
C GLN A 12 3.27 20.23 -2.95
N LEU A 13 2.17 20.46 -2.21
CA LEU A 13 0.89 20.83 -2.80
C LEU A 13 1.00 22.13 -3.61
N ARG A 14 1.66 23.14 -3.06
CA ARG A 14 1.92 24.41 -3.77
C ARG A 14 2.76 24.24 -5.03
N ARG A 15 3.77 23.34 -5.02
CA ARG A 15 4.59 23.07 -6.21
C ARG A 15 3.79 22.36 -7.30
N ILE A 16 2.97 21.38 -6.91
CA ILE A 16 2.09 20.65 -7.84
C ILE A 16 1.07 21.61 -8.46
N GLU A 17 0.39 22.41 -7.64
CA GLU A 17 -0.56 23.43 -8.10
C GLU A 17 0.10 24.40 -9.09
N ALA A 18 1.27 24.95 -8.74
CA ALA A 18 1.97 25.89 -9.60
C ALA A 18 2.39 25.28 -10.94
N ALA A 19 2.87 24.02 -10.95
CA ALA A 19 3.27 23.35 -12.18
C ALA A 19 2.07 23.04 -13.09
N ILE A 20 0.94 22.60 -12.51
CA ILE A 20 -0.29 22.34 -13.28
C ILE A 20 -0.82 23.65 -13.86
N LEU A 21 -0.83 24.75 -13.10
CA LEU A 21 -1.26 26.06 -13.59
C LEU A 21 -0.35 26.64 -14.68
N ASP A 22 0.94 26.31 -14.64
CA ASP A 22 1.87 26.69 -15.70
C ASP A 22 1.65 25.87 -16.98
N ALA A 23 1.38 24.56 -16.83
CA ALA A 23 1.15 23.64 -17.94
C ALA A 23 -0.23 23.81 -18.61
N TYR A 24 -1.25 24.21 -17.85
CA TYR A 24 -2.64 24.30 -18.30
C TYR A 24 -3.22 25.68 -17.97
N ARG A 25 -3.53 26.46 -19.01
CA ARG A 25 -4.01 27.85 -18.87
C ARG A 25 -5.53 27.98 -18.90
N SER A 26 -6.25 26.88 -19.14
CA SER A 26 -7.71 26.85 -19.18
C SER A 26 -8.26 25.57 -18.55
N THR A 27 -9.52 25.62 -18.12
CA THR A 27 -10.26 24.44 -17.63
C THR A 27 -10.46 23.40 -18.73
N ASP A 28 -10.58 23.83 -19.99
CA ASP A 28 -10.78 22.94 -21.13
C ASP A 28 -9.52 22.10 -21.42
N ASP A 29 -8.33 22.69 -21.24
CA ASP A 29 -7.08 21.94 -21.39
C ASP A 29 -6.93 20.87 -20.29
N LEU A 30 -7.35 21.17 -19.06
CA LEU A 30 -7.40 20.19 -17.96
C LEU A 30 -8.44 19.10 -18.21
N GLU A 31 -9.65 19.45 -18.66
CA GLU A 31 -10.69 18.48 -19.00
C GLU A 31 -10.18 17.51 -20.07
N ARG A 32 -9.47 18.01 -21.08
CA ARG A 32 -8.86 17.17 -22.13
C ARG A 32 -7.79 16.22 -21.57
N LEU A 33 -6.91 16.70 -20.68
CA LEU A 33 -5.94 15.85 -20.00
C LEU A 33 -6.65 14.70 -19.28
N LEU A 34 -7.63 15.03 -18.43
CA LEU A 34 -8.34 14.04 -17.63
C LEU A 34 -9.09 13.05 -18.51
N LEU A 35 -9.77 13.52 -19.57
CA LEU A 35 -10.57 12.65 -20.42
C LEU A 35 -9.70 11.71 -21.25
N PHE A 36 -8.62 12.22 -21.86
CA PHE A 36 -7.81 11.42 -22.78
C PHE A 36 -6.79 10.52 -22.09
N PHE A 37 -6.25 10.94 -20.95
CA PHE A 37 -5.18 10.18 -20.27
C PHE A 37 -5.67 9.43 -19.04
N LEU A 38 -6.74 9.89 -18.40
CA LEU A 38 -7.23 9.30 -17.14
C LEU A 38 -8.67 8.79 -17.24
N ASN A 39 -9.33 8.94 -18.39
CA ASN A 39 -10.74 8.61 -18.60
C ASN A 39 -11.67 9.21 -17.52
N ARG A 40 -11.38 10.43 -17.08
CA ARG A 40 -12.11 11.14 -16.01
C ARG A 40 -12.68 12.47 -16.53
N ARG A 41 -13.68 13.00 -15.84
CA ARG A 41 -14.28 14.32 -16.11
C ARG A 41 -13.93 15.29 -14.99
N LEU A 42 -13.44 16.48 -15.31
CA LEU A 42 -13.06 17.49 -14.32
C LEU A 42 -14.27 17.92 -13.48
N SER A 43 -15.46 17.96 -14.09
CA SER A 43 -16.72 18.30 -13.41
C SER A 43 -17.11 17.35 -12.29
N HIS A 44 -16.54 16.13 -12.21
CA HIS A 44 -16.77 15.21 -11.11
C HIS A 44 -15.88 15.52 -9.88
N HIS A 45 -14.78 16.23 -10.09
CA HIS A 45 -13.74 16.44 -9.07
C HIS A 45 -13.58 17.91 -8.67
N ALA A 46 -14.12 18.86 -9.44
CA ALA A 46 -14.02 20.30 -9.15
C ALA A 46 -15.25 21.11 -9.64
N ASP A 47 -15.56 22.22 -8.96
CA ASP A 47 -16.61 23.17 -9.38
C ASP A 47 -16.08 24.11 -10.46
N LEU A 48 -16.44 23.84 -11.72
CA LEU A 48 -15.99 24.58 -12.90
C LEU A 48 -16.42 26.06 -12.93
N ARG A 49 -17.32 26.50 -12.03
CA ARG A 49 -17.68 27.92 -11.88
C ARG A 49 -16.63 28.72 -11.11
N ARG A 50 -15.63 28.04 -10.54
CA ARG A 50 -14.53 28.66 -9.78
C ARG A 50 -13.38 29.07 -10.70
N PRO A 51 -12.54 30.02 -10.27
CA PRO A 51 -11.30 30.35 -10.98
C PRO A 51 -10.38 29.13 -11.11
N LEU A 52 -9.61 29.06 -12.21
CA LEU A 52 -8.74 27.93 -12.55
C LEU A 52 -7.82 27.46 -11.40
N PRO A 53 -7.15 28.34 -10.62
CA PRO A 53 -6.36 27.90 -9.46
C PRO A 53 -7.16 27.08 -8.44
N MET A 54 -8.40 27.50 -8.16
CA MET A 54 -9.28 26.77 -7.24
C MET A 54 -9.73 25.43 -7.83
N VAL A 55 -9.96 25.37 -9.15
CA VAL A 55 -10.28 24.12 -9.85
C VAL A 55 -9.11 23.14 -9.79
N VAL A 56 -7.88 23.62 -10.04
CA VAL A 56 -6.65 22.81 -9.93
C VAL A 56 -6.44 22.31 -8.50
N PHE A 57 -6.62 23.17 -7.51
CA PHE A 57 -6.51 22.80 -6.11
C PHE A 57 -7.51 21.69 -5.72
N GLN A 58 -8.78 21.84 -6.09
CA GLN A 58 -9.82 20.82 -5.85
C GLN A 58 -9.51 19.50 -6.57
N LEU A 59 -9.05 19.58 -7.81
CA LEU A 59 -8.61 18.41 -8.57
C LEU A 59 -7.48 17.65 -7.87
N ILE A 60 -6.46 18.37 -7.36
CA ILE A 60 -5.33 17.74 -6.65
C ILE A 60 -5.83 17.07 -5.37
N GLN A 61 -6.70 17.73 -4.59
CA GLN A 61 -7.28 17.15 -3.38
C GLN A 61 -8.09 15.88 -3.68
N ALA A 62 -8.91 15.91 -4.72
CA ALA A 62 -9.67 14.74 -5.15
C ALA A 62 -8.72 13.60 -5.55
N ALA A 63 -7.70 13.89 -6.36
CA ALA A 63 -6.72 12.91 -6.81
C ALA A 63 -5.88 12.32 -5.67
N GLU A 64 -5.54 13.10 -4.65
CA GLU A 64 -4.90 12.61 -3.43
C GLU A 64 -5.84 11.69 -2.64
N SER A 65 -7.07 12.13 -2.38
CA SER A 65 -8.05 11.39 -1.58
C SER A 65 -8.49 10.07 -2.22
N GLU A 66 -8.51 10.03 -3.55
CA GLU A 66 -8.87 8.86 -4.36
C GLU A 66 -7.64 8.06 -4.82
N GLY A 67 -6.42 8.46 -4.42
CA GLY A 67 -5.19 7.68 -4.66
C GLY A 67 -4.63 7.70 -6.08
N TRP A 68 -5.02 8.65 -6.94
CA TRP A 68 -4.57 8.74 -8.34
C TRP A 68 -3.76 10.00 -8.67
N LEU A 69 -3.31 10.76 -7.68
CA LEU A 69 -2.48 11.95 -7.90
C LEU A 69 -1.20 11.66 -8.69
N ARG A 70 -0.57 10.51 -8.46
CA ARG A 70 0.62 10.12 -9.22
C ARG A 70 0.31 9.97 -10.71
N SER A 71 -0.80 9.32 -11.04
CA SER A 71 -1.28 9.15 -12.41
C SER A 71 -1.62 10.51 -13.05
N LEU A 72 -2.16 11.46 -12.28
CA LEU A 72 -2.36 12.85 -12.72
C LEU A 72 -1.04 13.53 -13.11
N ILE A 73 -0.04 13.48 -12.25
CA ILE A 73 1.28 14.11 -12.51
C ILE A 73 1.94 13.46 -13.73
N GLN A 74 1.96 12.13 -13.81
CA GLN A 74 2.56 11.40 -14.93
C GLN A 74 1.87 11.69 -16.26
N SER A 75 0.54 11.74 -16.27
CA SER A 75 -0.24 12.07 -17.47
C SER A 75 0.04 13.49 -17.93
N ALA A 76 0.11 14.45 -17.00
CA ALA A 76 0.39 15.84 -17.32
C ALA A 76 1.83 16.02 -17.87
N VAL A 77 2.81 15.25 -17.37
CA VAL A 77 4.18 15.23 -17.91
C VAL A 77 4.21 14.66 -19.33
N ALA A 78 3.47 13.57 -19.58
CA ALA A 78 3.37 12.95 -20.90
C ALA A 78 2.69 13.86 -21.93
N ASP A 79 1.65 14.60 -21.54
CA ASP A 79 0.92 15.54 -22.40
C ASP A 79 1.69 16.85 -22.64
N ARG A 80 2.52 17.30 -21.69
CA ARG A 80 3.34 18.52 -21.78
C ARG A 80 4.82 18.24 -21.50
N PRO A 81 5.49 17.44 -22.35
CA PRO A 81 6.89 17.05 -22.12
C PRO A 81 7.86 18.22 -22.18
N GLY A 82 7.49 19.38 -22.73
CA GLY A 82 8.31 20.60 -22.74
C GLY A 82 8.15 21.50 -21.50
N ASN A 83 7.25 21.17 -20.57
CA ASN A 83 7.04 21.97 -19.37
C ASN A 83 8.05 21.58 -18.28
N GLY A 84 9.03 22.45 -18.03
CA GLY A 84 10.11 22.19 -17.07
C GLY A 84 9.63 22.04 -15.62
N MET A 85 8.52 22.69 -15.22
CA MET A 85 7.96 22.54 -13.87
C MET A 85 7.31 21.17 -13.69
N MET A 86 6.58 20.70 -14.69
CA MET A 86 6.02 19.34 -14.70
C MET A 86 7.13 18.29 -14.73
N GLN A 87 8.16 18.49 -15.55
CA GLN A 87 9.34 17.61 -15.55
C GLN A 87 10.01 17.58 -14.19
N ALA A 88 10.19 18.72 -13.51
CA ALA A 88 10.79 18.76 -12.18
C ALA A 88 9.96 18.04 -11.09
N LEU A 89 8.65 17.83 -11.33
CA LEU A 89 7.81 16.98 -10.48
C LEU A 89 7.92 15.49 -10.82
N ALA A 90 8.20 15.16 -12.09
CA ALA A 90 8.47 13.79 -12.53
C ALA A 90 9.90 13.34 -12.22
N GLU A 91 10.84 14.28 -12.25
CA GLU A 91 12.20 14.06 -11.79
C GLU A 91 12.16 13.88 -10.27
N PRO A 92 12.65 12.75 -9.75
CA PRO A 92 12.78 12.57 -8.31
C PRO A 92 13.69 13.69 -7.81
N SER A 93 13.13 14.63 -7.04
CA SER A 93 13.84 15.81 -6.59
C SER A 93 14.96 15.39 -5.63
N GLY A 94 16.18 15.23 -6.13
CA GLY A 94 17.41 14.97 -5.35
C GLY A 94 18.21 13.75 -5.83
N PRO A 95 19.50 13.63 -5.44
CA PRO A 95 20.28 12.42 -5.70
C PRO A 95 19.54 11.25 -5.06
N ALA A 96 19.00 10.38 -5.91
CA ALA A 96 18.38 9.09 -5.62
C ALA A 96 18.06 8.81 -4.13
N ALA A 97 16.80 9.00 -3.73
CA ALA A 97 16.25 8.24 -2.62
C ALA A 97 15.07 7.34 -3.06
N PRO A 98 15.26 6.34 -3.96
CA PRO A 98 14.26 5.30 -4.16
C PRO A 98 14.15 4.32 -2.98
N ASP A 99 15.16 4.28 -2.11
CA ASP A 99 15.23 3.28 -1.06
C ASP A 99 14.86 3.80 0.34
N ASP A 100 15.07 5.09 0.67
CA ASP A 100 14.79 5.59 2.03
C ASP A 100 13.29 5.62 2.34
N HIS A 101 12.47 6.06 1.38
CA HIS A 101 11.00 6.01 1.52
C HIS A 101 10.50 4.57 1.61
N ARG A 102 11.08 3.68 0.81
CA ARG A 102 10.76 2.26 0.79
C ARG A 102 11.14 1.57 2.10
N MET A 103 12.28 1.92 2.67
CA MET A 103 12.73 1.37 3.96
C MET A 103 11.90 1.90 5.13
N LEU A 104 11.40 3.12 5.02
CA LEU A 104 10.49 3.72 5.99
C LEU A 104 9.02 3.45 5.66
N ASP A 105 8.74 2.50 4.77
CA ASP A 105 7.41 2.00 4.50
C ASP A 105 7.33 0.57 5.03
N THR A 106 6.50 0.38 6.06
CA THR A 106 6.31 -0.91 6.73
C THR A 106 5.69 -1.97 5.82
N ALA A 107 5.12 -1.60 4.65
CA ALA A 107 4.74 -2.58 3.64
C ALA A 107 5.94 -3.37 3.09
N PHE A 108 7.15 -2.82 3.21
CA PHE A 108 8.39 -3.48 2.82
C PHE A 108 9.11 -4.17 3.96
N PHE A 109 8.73 -3.90 5.21
CA PHE A 109 9.25 -4.64 6.34
C PHE A 109 8.79 -6.09 6.26
N ASP A 110 9.74 -6.97 6.58
CA ASP A 110 9.68 -8.42 6.65
C ASP A 110 8.33 -9.12 6.31
N LEU A 111 8.10 -9.27 5.01
CA LEU A 111 7.09 -10.17 4.45
C LEU A 111 7.75 -11.00 3.34
N ASP A 112 9.06 -11.18 3.39
CA ASP A 112 9.85 -11.71 2.27
C ASP A 112 9.49 -13.14 1.87
N PRO A 113 9.15 -14.06 2.79
CA PRO A 113 8.58 -15.35 2.41
C PRO A 113 7.27 -15.20 1.60
N ILE A 114 6.36 -14.32 2.04
CA ILE A 114 5.09 -14.05 1.36
C ILE A 114 5.32 -13.42 -0.01
N LYS A 115 6.15 -12.37 -0.08
CA LYS A 115 6.52 -11.68 -1.33
C LYS A 115 7.12 -12.65 -2.35
N ARG A 116 8.04 -13.52 -1.91
CA ARG A 116 8.64 -14.56 -2.77
C ARG A 116 7.61 -15.56 -3.28
N ALA A 117 6.68 -15.99 -2.42
CA ALA A 117 5.60 -16.89 -2.82
C ALA A 117 4.68 -16.25 -3.89
N ILE A 118 4.31 -14.97 -3.73
CA ILE A 118 3.50 -14.22 -4.70
C ILE A 118 4.24 -14.06 -6.03
N VAL A 119 5.51 -13.66 -6.02
CA VAL A 119 6.33 -13.54 -7.23
C VAL A 119 6.49 -14.89 -7.94
N ALA A 120 6.68 -15.97 -7.18
CA ALA A 120 6.78 -17.32 -7.74
C ALA A 120 5.45 -17.78 -8.37
N ALA A 121 4.33 -17.53 -7.71
CA ALA A 121 3.00 -17.84 -8.23
C ALA A 121 2.70 -17.09 -9.52
N LYS A 122 2.94 -15.76 -9.54
CA LYS A 122 2.77 -14.91 -10.74
C LYS A 122 3.59 -15.39 -11.94
N ARG A 123 4.78 -15.97 -11.70
CA ARG A 123 5.63 -16.51 -12.78
C ARG A 123 5.13 -17.84 -13.32
N ARG A 124 4.49 -18.66 -12.47
CA ARG A 124 3.98 -19.99 -12.86
C ARG A 124 2.64 -19.88 -13.57
N ASP A 125 1.77 -19.01 -13.08
CA ASP A 125 0.44 -18.81 -13.65
C ASP A 125 0.47 -17.67 -14.66
N ARG A 126 0.18 -17.98 -15.92
CA ARG A 126 0.00 -16.97 -16.98
C ARG A 126 -1.43 -16.44 -17.04
N GLY A 127 -2.32 -16.97 -16.20
CA GLY A 127 -3.68 -16.53 -16.06
C GLY A 127 -3.79 -15.11 -15.51
N ARG A 128 -4.97 -14.54 -15.67
CA ARG A 128 -5.32 -13.18 -15.23
C ARG A 128 -6.08 -13.17 -13.91
N VAL A 129 -6.20 -14.33 -13.26
CA VAL A 129 -6.86 -14.48 -11.97
C VAL A 129 -5.91 -15.22 -11.04
N LEU A 130 -5.46 -14.55 -9.99
CA LEU A 130 -4.56 -15.10 -8.97
C LEU A 130 -5.30 -15.26 -7.65
N GLY A 131 -5.17 -16.42 -7.02
CA GLY A 131 -5.72 -16.69 -5.70
C GLY A 131 -4.59 -16.89 -4.70
N PHE A 132 -4.63 -16.16 -3.58
CA PHE A 132 -3.69 -16.32 -2.48
C PHE A 132 -4.44 -16.56 -1.17
N GLY A 133 -3.99 -17.56 -0.42
CA GLY A 133 -4.54 -17.87 0.89
C GLY A 133 -3.61 -17.40 1.99
N LEU A 134 -4.08 -16.53 2.89
CA LEU A 134 -3.31 -15.98 4.00
C LEU A 134 -3.93 -16.41 5.33
N HIS A 135 -3.18 -17.20 6.09
CA HIS A 135 -3.64 -17.79 7.34
C HIS A 135 -3.18 -16.99 8.57
N SER A 136 -4.05 -16.88 9.58
CA SER A 136 -3.80 -16.17 10.84
C SER A 136 -3.28 -14.75 10.66
N ALA A 137 -3.64 -14.11 9.55
CA ALA A 137 -3.20 -12.75 9.26
C ALA A 137 -4.18 -11.74 9.81
N GLU A 138 -3.64 -10.85 10.63
CA GLU A 138 -4.35 -9.68 11.10
C GLU A 138 -4.57 -8.68 9.96
N GLU A 139 -5.59 -7.83 10.11
CA GLU A 139 -5.97 -6.81 9.13
C GLU A 139 -4.78 -5.90 8.75
N SER A 140 -3.91 -5.60 9.72
CA SER A 140 -2.68 -4.83 9.51
C SER A 140 -1.78 -5.48 8.46
N VAL A 141 -1.54 -6.80 8.56
CA VAL A 141 -0.73 -7.57 7.60
C VAL A 141 -1.34 -7.53 6.21
N VAL A 142 -2.65 -7.76 6.11
CA VAL A 142 -3.37 -7.75 4.83
C VAL A 142 -3.26 -6.37 4.17
N ARG A 143 -3.42 -5.29 4.94
CA ARG A 143 -3.28 -3.91 4.45
C ARG A 143 -1.86 -3.62 3.97
N LYS A 144 -0.84 -4.04 4.71
CA LYS A 144 0.57 -3.90 4.28
C LYS A 144 0.85 -4.69 3.01
N LEU A 145 0.31 -5.91 2.91
CA LEU A 145 0.43 -6.72 1.70
C LEU A 145 -0.26 -6.07 0.50
N CYS A 146 -1.47 -5.55 0.67
CA CYS A 146 -2.18 -4.82 -0.39
C CYS A 146 -1.42 -3.57 -0.84
N SER A 147 -0.79 -2.86 0.08
CA SER A 147 0.06 -1.69 -0.22
C SER A 147 1.32 -2.09 -0.98
N TRP A 148 1.85 -3.29 -0.72
CA TRP A 148 3.03 -3.82 -1.41
C TRP A 148 2.73 -4.38 -2.81
N LEU A 149 1.56 -4.99 -3.01
CA LEU A 149 1.18 -5.64 -4.29
C LEU A 149 1.40 -4.79 -5.55
N PRO A 150 1.15 -3.47 -5.59
CA PRO A 150 1.42 -2.68 -6.78
C PRO A 150 2.89 -2.73 -7.24
N HIS A 151 3.84 -2.94 -6.33
CA HIS A 151 5.24 -3.10 -6.69
C HIS A 151 5.54 -4.43 -7.40
N CYS A 152 4.68 -5.43 -7.22
CA CYS A 152 4.78 -6.72 -7.88
C CYS A 152 3.94 -6.77 -9.16
N LEU A 153 2.74 -6.17 -9.15
CA LEU A 153 1.71 -6.35 -10.17
C LEU A 153 1.58 -5.17 -11.15
N GLY A 154 2.11 -3.99 -10.81
CA GLY A 154 1.86 -2.74 -11.53
C GLY A 154 0.77 -1.93 -10.83
N GLU A 155 0.09 -1.04 -11.56
CA GLU A 155 -1.03 -0.27 -10.99
C GLU A 155 -2.14 -1.22 -10.49
N THR A 156 -2.53 -1.07 -9.24
CA THR A 156 -3.52 -1.92 -8.57
C THR A 156 -4.54 -1.07 -7.84
N GLU A 157 -5.81 -1.43 -7.96
CA GLU A 157 -6.89 -0.89 -7.15
C GLU A 157 -7.29 -1.93 -6.08
N CYS A 158 -7.15 -1.55 -4.80
CA CYS A 158 -7.55 -2.40 -3.69
C CYS A 158 -9.02 -2.13 -3.32
N LYS A 159 -9.85 -3.17 -3.39
CA LYS A 159 -11.28 -3.09 -3.07
C LYS A 159 -11.53 -3.34 -1.59
N TYR A 160 -12.73 -2.97 -1.15
CA TYR A 160 -13.17 -3.22 0.22
C TYR A 160 -13.21 -4.71 0.55
N TRP A 161 -13.09 -4.99 1.84
CA TRP A 161 -13.22 -6.35 2.37
C TRP A 161 -14.58 -6.94 2.03
N LEU A 162 -14.54 -8.15 1.50
CA LEU A 162 -15.71 -8.97 1.27
C LEU A 162 -15.70 -10.14 2.25
N SER A 163 -16.87 -10.55 2.76
CA SER A 163 -16.97 -11.66 3.71
C SER A 163 -17.82 -12.78 3.14
N LEU A 164 -17.30 -14.02 3.20
CA LEU A 164 -18.02 -15.24 2.83
C LEU A 164 -18.74 -15.89 4.02
N ARG A 165 -18.87 -15.17 5.14
CA ARG A 165 -19.63 -15.66 6.28
C ARG A 165 -21.10 -15.89 5.91
N PRO A 166 -21.73 -17.00 6.32
CA PRO A 166 -23.12 -17.30 5.96
C PRO A 166 -24.15 -16.25 6.39
N ASP A 167 -23.88 -15.49 7.46
CA ASP A 167 -24.75 -14.41 7.94
C ASP A 167 -24.65 -13.12 7.10
N MET A 168 -23.61 -12.99 6.26
CA MET A 168 -23.42 -11.84 5.37
C MET A 168 -24.05 -12.04 3.99
N GLY A 169 -24.51 -13.24 3.65
CA GLY A 169 -25.20 -13.54 2.40
C GLY A 169 -24.80 -14.88 1.76
N THR A 170 -25.41 -15.20 0.62
CA THR A 170 -25.06 -16.40 -0.15
C THR A 170 -23.80 -16.17 -0.99
N VAL A 171 -23.14 -17.27 -1.40
CA VAL A 171 -22.00 -17.23 -2.32
C VAL A 171 -22.34 -16.47 -3.61
N ASP A 172 -23.52 -16.71 -4.19
CA ASP A 172 -23.97 -16.03 -5.41
C ASP A 172 -24.14 -14.51 -5.21
N TYR A 173 -24.64 -14.10 -4.04
CA TYR A 173 -24.78 -12.69 -3.71
C TYR A 173 -23.41 -12.01 -3.61
N GLN A 174 -22.45 -12.64 -2.93
CA GLN A 174 -21.10 -12.13 -2.82
C GLN A 174 -20.39 -12.11 -4.18
N LEU A 175 -20.61 -13.13 -5.02
CA LEU A 175 -20.01 -13.20 -6.34
C LEU A 175 -20.50 -12.04 -7.20
N LYS A 176 -21.81 -11.75 -7.14
CA LYS A 176 -22.41 -10.61 -7.82
C LYS A 176 -21.72 -9.28 -7.46
N GLN A 177 -21.39 -9.06 -6.18
CA GLN A 177 -20.65 -7.86 -5.77
C GLN A 177 -19.26 -7.79 -6.41
N ILE A 178 -18.52 -8.90 -6.45
CA ILE A 178 -17.21 -8.91 -7.11
C ILE A 178 -17.35 -8.65 -8.61
N LEU A 179 -18.40 -9.14 -9.26
CA LEU A 179 -18.63 -8.90 -10.69
C LEU A 179 -18.80 -7.41 -11.03
N ASP A 180 -19.18 -6.57 -10.08
CA ASP A 180 -19.25 -5.13 -10.27
C ASP A 180 -17.86 -4.48 -10.43
N TYR A 181 -16.77 -5.19 -10.11
CA TYR A 181 -15.38 -4.73 -10.32
C TYR A 181 -14.84 -4.95 -11.73
N ARG A 182 -15.63 -5.54 -12.64
CA ARG A 182 -15.19 -5.76 -14.04
C ARG A 182 -14.74 -4.49 -14.76
N PRO A 183 -15.45 -3.34 -14.66
CA PRO A 183 -15.00 -2.10 -15.32
C PRO A 183 -13.64 -1.63 -14.82
N ASP A 184 -13.35 -1.86 -13.54
CA ASP A 184 -12.07 -1.49 -12.95
C ASP A 184 -10.93 -2.37 -13.46
N LEU A 185 -11.23 -3.65 -13.73
CA LEU A 185 -10.28 -4.60 -14.33
C LEU A 185 -9.99 -4.31 -15.81
N ASP A 186 -10.73 -3.41 -16.45
CA ASP A 186 -10.38 -2.89 -17.78
C ASP A 186 -9.39 -1.72 -17.70
N LEU A 187 -9.15 -1.18 -16.49
CA LEU A 187 -8.29 -0.01 -16.26
C LEU A 187 -7.03 -0.34 -15.45
N ALA A 188 -7.11 -1.24 -14.47
CA ALA A 188 -6.01 -1.58 -13.58
C ALA A 188 -6.14 -3.02 -13.04
N ASN A 189 -5.09 -3.51 -12.36
CA ASN A 189 -5.21 -4.76 -11.60
C ASN A 189 -6.15 -4.54 -10.41
N VAL A 190 -6.95 -5.54 -10.05
CA VAL A 190 -7.88 -5.45 -8.91
C VAL A 190 -7.43 -6.40 -7.82
N VAL A 191 -7.33 -5.90 -6.58
CA VAL A 191 -7.04 -6.72 -5.39
C VAL A 191 -8.27 -6.73 -4.50
N CYS A 192 -8.76 -7.91 -4.13
CA CYS A 192 -9.92 -8.07 -3.26
C CYS A 192 -9.57 -8.96 -2.06
N PRO A 193 -9.48 -8.37 -0.85
CA PRO A 193 -9.44 -9.11 0.41
C PRO A 193 -10.79 -9.80 0.69
N ILE A 194 -10.76 -11.10 0.93
CA ILE A 194 -11.93 -11.96 1.11
C ILE A 194 -11.79 -12.70 2.45
N LEU A 195 -12.57 -12.30 3.44
CA LEU A 195 -12.65 -12.96 4.74
C LEU A 195 -13.43 -14.27 4.62
N ILE A 196 -12.78 -15.39 4.92
CA ILE A 196 -13.39 -16.73 4.84
C ILE A 196 -13.67 -17.38 6.19
N ASP A 197 -13.45 -16.66 7.29
CA ASP A 197 -13.76 -17.16 8.63
C ASP A 197 -15.22 -17.58 8.76
N GLY A 198 -15.46 -18.82 9.20
CA GLY A 198 -16.80 -19.39 9.34
C GLY A 198 -17.48 -19.79 8.02
N ALA A 199 -16.87 -19.55 6.87
CA ALA A 199 -17.32 -20.09 5.60
C ALA A 199 -16.99 -21.59 5.49
N SER A 200 -17.85 -22.37 4.87
CA SER A 200 -17.56 -23.78 4.61
C SER A 200 -16.59 -23.92 3.42
N ALA A 201 -15.71 -24.94 3.43
CA ALA A 201 -14.80 -25.19 2.31
C ALA A 201 -15.52 -25.29 0.94
N PRO A 202 -16.70 -25.95 0.81
CA PRO A 202 -17.46 -25.93 -0.44
C PRO A 202 -17.92 -24.54 -0.87
N ALA A 203 -18.28 -23.66 0.07
CA ALA A 203 -18.68 -22.28 -0.24
C ALA A 203 -17.50 -21.46 -0.77
N VAL A 204 -16.32 -21.59 -0.15
CA VAL A 204 -15.08 -20.93 -0.60
C VAL A 204 -14.67 -21.44 -1.98
N ALA A 205 -14.76 -22.76 -2.22
CA ALA A 205 -14.46 -23.36 -3.53
C ALA A 205 -15.43 -22.88 -4.62
N ALA A 206 -16.73 -22.91 -4.36
CA ALA A 206 -17.74 -22.43 -5.31
C ALA A 206 -17.55 -20.94 -5.64
N PHE A 207 -17.19 -20.13 -4.64
CA PHE A 207 -16.88 -18.73 -4.84
C PHE A 207 -15.64 -18.54 -5.74
N TRP A 208 -14.57 -19.28 -5.47
CA TRP A 208 -13.33 -19.22 -6.24
C TRP A 208 -13.53 -19.68 -7.69
N ASP A 209 -14.30 -20.74 -7.92
CA ASP A 209 -14.69 -21.19 -9.26
C ASP A 209 -15.48 -20.11 -10.00
N GLY A 210 -16.38 -19.43 -9.29
CA GLY A 210 -17.11 -18.27 -9.79
C GLY A 210 -16.19 -17.13 -10.25
N ILE A 211 -15.18 -16.75 -9.44
CA ILE A 211 -14.22 -15.71 -9.83
C ILE A 211 -13.44 -16.14 -11.08
N ARG A 212 -12.87 -17.36 -11.08
CA ARG A 212 -12.08 -17.86 -12.23
C ARG A 212 -12.89 -17.90 -13.52
N GLY A 213 -14.15 -18.32 -13.45
CA GLY A 213 -15.04 -18.40 -14.60
C GLY A 213 -15.39 -17.04 -15.22
N HIS A 214 -15.32 -15.95 -14.45
CA HIS A 214 -15.75 -14.63 -14.91
C HIS A 214 -14.62 -13.67 -15.25
N PHE A 215 -13.43 -13.80 -14.66
CA PHE A 215 -12.33 -12.83 -14.82
C PHE A 215 -11.17 -13.28 -15.71
N GLY A 216 -11.21 -14.50 -16.25
CA GLY A 216 -10.09 -15.07 -17.03
C GLY A 216 -9.75 -14.37 -18.36
N ALA A 217 -10.63 -13.52 -18.89
CA ALA A 217 -10.50 -12.92 -20.23
C ALA A 217 -10.02 -11.45 -20.25
N HIS A 218 -9.78 -10.82 -19.10
CA HIS A 218 -9.40 -9.41 -19.03
C HIS A 218 -7.90 -9.18 -19.25
N GLU A 219 -7.52 -7.95 -19.60
CA GLU A 219 -6.12 -7.58 -19.78
C GLU A 219 -5.34 -7.53 -18.46
N PHE A 220 -5.97 -6.97 -17.42
CA PHE A 220 -5.38 -6.82 -16.08
C PHE A 220 -5.66 -8.03 -15.18
N THR A 221 -4.90 -8.14 -14.10
CA THR A 221 -4.97 -9.26 -13.16
C THR A 221 -5.93 -8.98 -12.02
N PHE A 222 -6.86 -9.91 -11.79
CA PHE A 222 -7.67 -9.96 -10.59
C PHE A 222 -6.96 -10.81 -9.53
N VAL A 223 -6.85 -10.29 -8.31
CA VAL A 223 -6.21 -10.97 -7.17
C VAL A 223 -7.22 -11.16 -6.06
N ALA A 224 -7.54 -12.42 -5.76
CA ALA A 224 -8.32 -12.82 -4.60
C ALA A 224 -7.38 -13.13 -3.43
N LEU A 225 -7.43 -12.33 -2.36
CA LEU A 225 -6.70 -12.58 -1.12
C LEU A 225 -7.64 -13.21 -0.08
N PHE A 226 -7.66 -14.54 0.02
CA PHE A 226 -8.46 -15.27 0.99
C PHE A 226 -7.80 -15.20 2.37
N VAL A 227 -8.45 -14.53 3.32
CA VAL A 227 -7.96 -14.30 4.68
C VAL A 227 -8.72 -15.18 5.66
N ASN A 228 -7.99 -15.97 6.43
CA ASN A 228 -8.54 -16.91 7.41
C ASN A 228 -7.92 -16.66 8.79
N VAL A 229 -8.61 -15.94 9.67
CA VAL A 229 -8.11 -15.49 10.98
C VAL A 229 -8.14 -16.61 12.03
N GLY A 230 -9.08 -17.56 11.95
CA GLY A 230 -9.28 -18.59 12.98
C GLY A 230 -9.25 -20.05 12.51
N GLY A 231 -9.09 -20.32 11.22
CA GLY A 231 -9.13 -21.67 10.66
C GLY A 231 -7.83 -22.46 10.77
N ARG A 232 -7.73 -23.60 10.07
CA ARG A 232 -6.48 -24.36 9.96
C ARG A 232 -5.69 -23.90 8.72
N PRO A 233 -4.36 -23.89 8.76
CA PRO A 233 -3.55 -23.63 7.58
C PRO A 233 -3.80 -24.72 6.53
N GLY A 234 -4.06 -24.32 5.28
CA GLY A 234 -4.14 -25.22 4.13
C GLY A 234 -5.53 -25.52 3.59
N ASP A 235 -6.60 -25.04 4.23
CA ASP A 235 -7.98 -25.22 3.75
C ASP A 235 -8.35 -24.19 2.64
N TYR A 236 -7.55 -24.12 1.58
CA TYR A 236 -7.82 -23.27 0.42
C TYR A 236 -8.22 -24.12 -0.79
N PRO A 237 -9.11 -23.61 -1.67
CA PRO A 237 -9.55 -24.36 -2.84
C PRO A 237 -8.43 -24.50 -3.88
N ASP A 238 -8.57 -25.47 -4.78
CA ASP A 238 -7.59 -25.75 -5.83
C ASP A 238 -7.29 -24.51 -6.69
N GLY A 239 -6.01 -24.23 -6.88
CA GLY A 239 -5.52 -23.06 -7.61
C GLY A 239 -5.31 -21.81 -6.73
N VAL A 240 -5.67 -21.85 -5.45
CA VAL A 240 -5.25 -20.82 -4.47
C VAL A 240 -3.89 -21.19 -3.88
N VAL A 241 -2.93 -20.29 -4.00
CA VAL A 241 -1.59 -20.47 -3.44
C VAL A 241 -1.62 -20.13 -1.96
N ALA A 242 -1.43 -21.14 -1.10
CA ALA A 242 -1.24 -20.92 0.33
C ALA A 242 0.05 -20.15 0.58
N LEU A 243 -0.07 -18.93 1.10
CA LEU A 243 1.05 -18.10 1.50
C LEU A 243 1.59 -18.57 2.87
N PRO A 244 2.90 -18.46 3.12
CA PRO A 244 3.45 -18.72 4.43
C PRO A 244 2.85 -17.75 5.45
N ALA A 245 2.80 -18.17 6.73
CA ALA A 245 2.38 -17.28 7.81
C ALA A 245 3.31 -16.06 7.86
N PRO A 246 2.77 -14.85 8.10
CA PRO A 246 3.60 -13.69 8.38
C PRO A 246 4.35 -13.96 9.68
N ALA A 247 5.67 -13.89 9.64
CA ALA A 247 6.52 -14.03 10.79
C ALA A 247 7.65 -13.02 10.62
N ALA A 248 7.91 -12.27 11.68
CA ALA A 248 9.08 -11.43 11.83
C ALA A 248 9.60 -11.60 13.25
N ASP A 249 10.92 -11.69 13.39
CA ASP A 249 11.57 -11.78 14.69
C ASP A 249 12.38 -10.52 15.03
N GLU A 250 12.99 -10.50 16.21
CA GLU A 250 13.81 -9.36 16.65
C GLU A 250 15.04 -9.14 15.75
N THR A 251 15.53 -10.19 15.07
CA THR A 251 16.64 -10.10 14.11
C THR A 251 16.21 -9.31 12.89
N ASP A 252 15.03 -9.59 12.34
CA ASP A 252 14.48 -8.88 11.18
C ASP A 252 14.31 -7.39 11.48
N LEU A 253 13.78 -7.08 12.67
CA LEU A 253 13.63 -5.72 13.16
C LEU A 253 14.97 -5.00 13.36
N THR A 254 15.96 -5.70 13.90
CA THR A 254 17.32 -5.17 14.10
C THR A 254 18.00 -4.88 12.76
N LEU A 255 17.93 -5.80 11.80
CA LEU A 255 18.49 -5.62 10.47
C LEU A 255 17.85 -4.42 9.75
N TRP A 256 16.53 -4.28 9.83
CA TRP A 256 15.83 -3.12 9.30
C TRP A 256 16.31 -1.81 9.94
N ALA A 257 16.39 -1.75 11.27
CA ALA A 257 16.85 -0.56 11.98
C ALA A 257 18.30 -0.21 11.63
N GLN A 258 19.18 -1.21 11.53
CA GLN A 258 20.59 -1.04 11.15
C GLN A 258 20.74 -0.43 9.76
N GLN A 259 19.93 -0.87 8.79
CA GLN A 259 19.96 -0.30 7.46
C GLN A 259 19.56 1.19 7.48
N ILE A 260 18.53 1.57 8.24
CA ILE A 260 18.10 2.98 8.34
C ILE A 260 19.16 3.84 9.03
N VAL A 261 19.65 3.39 10.19
CA VAL A 261 20.67 4.10 10.99
C VAL A 261 21.96 4.30 10.20
N SER A 262 22.42 3.26 9.50
CA SER A 262 23.60 3.31 8.63
C SER A 262 23.45 4.37 7.53
N ARG A 263 22.31 4.40 6.84
CA ARG A 263 22.02 5.39 5.79
C ARG A 263 21.95 6.83 6.28
N LYS A 264 21.50 7.03 7.52
CA LYS A 264 21.50 8.35 8.16
C LYS A 264 22.86 8.74 8.73
N GLY A 265 23.88 7.88 8.65
CA GLY A 265 25.20 8.12 9.21
C GLY A 265 25.18 8.24 10.74
N TRP A 266 24.22 7.56 11.39
CA TRP A 266 24.08 7.56 12.83
C TRP A 266 24.93 6.45 13.48
N PRO A 267 25.27 6.56 14.78
CA PRO A 267 26.00 5.50 15.48
C PRO A 267 25.26 4.15 15.41
N PRO A 268 25.94 3.02 15.08
CA PRO A 268 25.30 1.72 14.90
C PRO A 268 24.46 1.26 16.10
N MET A 269 24.88 1.57 17.33
CA MET A 269 24.15 1.22 18.56
C MET A 269 22.73 1.79 18.63
N LEU A 270 22.44 2.88 17.91
CA LEU A 270 21.08 3.43 17.86
C LEU A 270 20.11 2.49 17.14
N ALA A 271 20.60 1.60 16.28
CA ALA A 271 19.77 0.59 15.63
C ALA A 271 19.24 -0.41 16.66
N ASP A 272 20.12 -0.90 17.54
CA ASP A 272 19.75 -1.83 18.61
C ASP A 272 18.75 -1.17 19.57
N PHE A 273 18.99 0.09 19.97
CA PHE A 273 18.05 0.83 20.81
C PHE A 273 16.69 1.02 20.15
N TRP A 274 16.66 1.30 18.86
CA TRP A 274 15.41 1.45 18.12
C TRP A 274 14.66 0.11 18.04
N ALA A 275 15.36 -0.97 17.66
CA ALA A 275 14.79 -2.31 17.57
C ALA A 275 14.25 -2.78 18.92
N THR A 276 15.03 -2.68 19.99
CA THR A 276 14.58 -3.06 21.36
C THR A 276 13.41 -2.22 21.83
N LYS A 277 13.39 -0.91 21.54
CA LYS A 277 12.25 -0.03 21.88
C LYS A 277 10.96 -0.49 21.19
N ILE A 278 11.02 -0.89 19.91
CA ILE A 278 9.88 -1.41 19.18
C ILE A 278 9.50 -2.79 19.72
N ALA A 279 10.44 -3.74 19.80
CA ALA A 279 10.21 -5.10 20.28
C ALA A 279 9.55 -5.13 21.67
N GLY A 280 10.00 -4.27 22.59
CA GLY A 280 9.41 -4.14 23.93
C GLY A 280 7.93 -3.71 23.97
N GLN A 281 7.40 -3.12 22.88
CA GLN A 281 5.98 -2.79 22.74
C GLN A 281 5.15 -3.93 22.14
N CYS A 282 5.82 -4.93 21.55
CA CYS A 282 5.23 -5.94 20.68
C CYS A 282 5.31 -7.36 21.23
N ALA A 283 6.15 -7.58 22.24
CA ALA A 283 6.34 -8.89 22.86
C ALA A 283 5.01 -9.51 23.34
N SER A 284 4.78 -10.76 22.94
CA SER A 284 3.65 -11.58 23.37
C SER A 284 4.14 -13.01 23.63
N GLY A 285 4.72 -13.25 24.80
CA GLY A 285 5.43 -14.49 25.10
C GLY A 285 6.81 -14.48 24.45
N ASP A 286 7.15 -15.55 23.74
CA ASP A 286 8.45 -15.68 23.03
C ASP A 286 8.41 -15.12 21.59
N ASP A 287 7.23 -14.71 21.11
CA ASP A 287 7.02 -14.21 19.74
C ASP A 287 6.62 -12.72 19.72
N LEU A 288 6.84 -12.07 18.56
CA LEU A 288 6.34 -10.73 18.29
C LEU A 288 4.92 -10.79 17.72
N ASP A 289 3.98 -10.06 18.34
CA ASP A 289 2.64 -9.86 17.79
C ASP A 289 2.73 -8.94 16.55
N MET A 290 2.41 -9.46 15.36
CA MET A 290 2.63 -8.77 14.09
C MET A 290 1.84 -7.45 13.97
N ARG A 291 0.60 -7.38 14.48
CA ARG A 291 -0.17 -6.12 14.50
C ARG A 291 0.47 -5.11 15.42
N ARG A 292 0.85 -5.48 16.64
CA ARG A 292 1.57 -4.58 17.54
C ARG A 292 2.89 -4.13 16.93
N LEU A 293 3.60 -5.02 16.23
CA LEU A 293 4.84 -4.73 15.53
C LEU A 293 4.64 -3.65 14.46
N PHE A 294 3.72 -3.88 13.52
CA PHE A 294 3.44 -2.89 12.47
C PHE A 294 2.94 -1.55 13.04
N GLU A 295 2.09 -1.57 14.07
CA GLU A 295 1.63 -0.35 14.73
C GLU A 295 2.79 0.41 15.43
N ALA A 296 3.67 -0.29 16.14
CA ALA A 296 4.83 0.31 16.80
C ALA A 296 5.83 0.87 15.79
N MET A 297 6.09 0.15 14.70
CA MET A 297 6.91 0.63 13.59
C MET A 297 6.30 1.87 12.92
N ASP A 298 5.01 1.84 12.55
CA ASP A 298 4.33 2.98 11.91
C ASP A 298 4.39 4.23 12.79
N ARG A 299 4.16 4.09 14.11
CA ARG A 299 4.32 5.18 15.08
C ARG A 299 5.77 5.70 15.09
N SER A 300 6.74 4.81 15.22
CA SER A 300 8.15 5.20 15.33
C SER A 300 8.69 5.84 14.05
N ILE A 301 8.27 5.36 12.88
CA ILE A 301 8.63 5.94 11.59
C ILE A 301 8.00 7.33 11.44
N ARG A 302 6.76 7.52 11.89
CA ARG A 302 6.10 8.83 11.87
C ARG A 302 6.85 9.84 12.74
N ASP A 303 7.26 9.44 13.94
CA ASP A 303 8.07 10.29 14.83
C ASP A 303 9.41 10.65 14.18
N PHE A 304 10.08 9.66 13.58
CA PHE A 304 11.31 9.86 12.82
C PHE A 304 11.14 10.83 11.65
N ARG A 305 10.08 10.68 10.83
CA ARG A 305 9.79 11.55 9.68
C ARG A 305 9.49 12.98 10.12
N ARG A 306 8.77 13.15 11.24
CA ARG A 306 8.36 14.46 11.74
C ARG A 306 9.54 15.26 12.29
N ALA A 307 10.42 14.64 13.07
CA ALA A 307 11.52 15.32 13.76
C ALA A 307 12.74 14.40 13.90
N PRO A 308 13.53 14.18 12.82
CA PRO A 308 14.59 13.17 12.82
C PRO A 308 15.72 13.45 13.82
N VAL A 309 16.02 14.73 14.09
CA VAL A 309 17.04 15.12 15.08
C VAL A 309 16.57 14.83 16.52
N GLU A 310 15.34 15.21 16.85
CA GLU A 310 14.74 14.93 18.17
C GLU A 310 14.56 13.43 18.37
N PHE A 311 14.14 12.71 17.33
CA PHE A 311 14.00 11.26 17.35
C PHE A 311 15.33 10.57 17.69
N ARG A 312 16.43 11.00 17.06
CA ARG A 312 17.77 10.52 17.37
C ARG A 312 18.16 10.79 18.83
N GLN A 313 17.96 12.01 19.32
CA GLN A 313 18.25 12.38 20.71
C GLN A 313 17.46 11.51 21.69
N HIS A 314 16.18 11.27 21.43
CA HIS A 314 15.36 10.38 22.25
C HIS A 314 15.88 8.93 22.26
N LEU A 315 16.43 8.42 21.15
CA LEU A 315 17.06 7.10 21.13
C LEU A 315 18.37 7.07 21.96
N GLU A 316 19.19 8.12 21.87
CA GLU A 316 20.42 8.27 22.67
C GLU A 316 20.12 8.33 24.18
N GLU A 317 19.12 9.12 24.57
CA GLU A 317 18.65 9.22 25.96
C GLU A 317 18.05 7.90 26.46
N TRP A 318 17.27 7.22 25.63
CA TRP A 318 16.67 5.93 25.97
C TRP A 318 17.76 4.87 26.19
N GLY A 319 18.74 4.79 25.29
CA GLY A 319 19.87 3.87 25.40
C GLY A 319 20.68 4.07 26.68
N SER A 320 20.92 5.33 27.05
CA SER A 320 21.63 5.69 28.29
C SER A 320 20.88 5.28 29.56
N ARG A 321 19.56 5.12 29.50
CA ARG A 321 18.75 4.61 30.63
C ARG A 321 18.68 3.08 30.65
N ALA A 322 18.70 2.44 29.48
CA ALA A 322 18.58 1.00 29.33
C ALA A 322 19.87 0.25 29.68
N ASP A 323 21.04 0.87 29.46
CA ASP A 323 22.35 0.33 29.84
C ASP A 323 23.01 1.24 30.90
N PRO A 324 22.75 1.03 32.20
CA PRO A 324 23.35 1.83 33.28
C PRO A 324 24.81 1.44 33.57
N SER A 325 25.48 0.68 32.71
CA SER A 325 26.88 0.30 32.92
C SER A 325 27.77 1.55 33.06
N PRO A 326 28.52 1.68 34.16
CA PRO A 326 29.27 2.90 34.45
C PRO A 326 30.46 3.03 33.51
N CYS A 327 30.69 4.26 33.02
CA CYS A 327 31.97 4.66 32.45
C CYS A 327 33.16 4.31 33.34
#